data_AF-A0A9N9SKG4-F1
#
_entry.id   AF-A0A9N9SKG4-F1
#
_cell.length_a   1.000
_cell.length_b   1.000
_cell.length_c   1.000
_cell.angle_alpha   90.00
_cell.angle_beta   90.00
_cell.angle_gamma   90.00
#
_symmetry.space_group_name_H-M   'P 1'
#
loop_
_entity.id
_entity.type
_entity.pdbx_description
1 polymer ?
#
loop_
_entity_poly.entity_id
_entity_poly.type
_entity_poly.pdbx_seq_one_letter_code
_entity_poly.pdbx_strand_id
1 'polypeptide(L)'
;MMTNLIVIEDICVGTRSIDQVMAYKYLDHEIRIGKDNQTVEILRRIRLTWAAFGKLNHIFKSSDIPICLKRKSFNQCVCQC
;
A
#
# COMPACT_ATOMS: atom_id res chain seq x y z
N MET A 1 -29.89 -17.14 15.49
CA MET A 1 -28.61 -16.42 15.63
C MET A 1 -27.60 -17.14 14.75
N MET A 2 -27.20 -16.54 13.62
CA MET A 2 -26.39 -17.21 12.60
C MET A 2 -24.94 -16.76 12.79
N THR A 3 -24.16 -17.56 13.51
CA THR A 3 -22.72 -17.38 13.66
C THR A 3 -22.03 -17.90 12.41
N ASN A 4 -21.34 -17.04 11.66
CA ASN A 4 -20.45 -17.46 10.58
C ASN A 4 -19.31 -18.30 11.19
N LEU A 5 -19.47 -19.62 11.18
CA LEU A 5 -18.37 -20.56 11.46
C LEU A 5 -17.43 -20.50 10.25
N ILE A 6 -16.29 -19.82 10.43
CA ILE A 6 -15.19 -19.89 9.47
C ILE A 6 -14.54 -21.26 9.69
N VAL A 7 -14.84 -22.20 8.80
CA VAL A 7 -14.14 -23.48 8.77
C VAL A 7 -12.73 -23.18 8.27
N ILE A 8 -11.74 -23.27 9.15
CA ILE A 8 -10.33 -23.24 8.80
C ILE A 8 -10.00 -24.66 8.33
N GLU A 9 -10.21 -24.93 7.03
CA GLU A 9 -9.70 -26.16 6.42
C GLU A 9 -8.21 -25.97 6.13
N ASP A 10 -7.41 -26.99 6.44
CA ASP A 10 -5.99 -27.01 6.11
C ASP A 10 -5.82 -27.05 4.59
N ILE A 11 -5.37 -25.92 4.03
CA ILE A 11 -5.13 -25.80 2.59
C ILE A 11 -3.82 -26.53 2.27
N CYS A 12 -3.91 -27.61 1.49
CA CYS A 12 -2.74 -28.36 1.03
C CYS A 12 -2.41 -28.02 -0.43
N VAL A 13 -1.15 -27.71 -0.71
CA VAL A 13 -0.63 -27.58 -2.08
C VAL A 13 0.40 -28.68 -2.31
N GLY A 14 0.00 -29.69 -3.09
CA GLY A 14 0.79 -30.92 -3.25
C GLY A 14 0.88 -31.71 -1.94
N THR A 15 2.09 -31.89 -1.42
CA THR A 15 2.35 -32.57 -0.14
C THR A 15 2.62 -31.60 1.03
N ARG A 16 2.40 -30.29 0.84
CA ARG A 16 2.70 -29.27 1.85
C ARG A 16 1.41 -28.60 2.34
N SER A 17 1.22 -28.55 3.64
CA SER A 17 0.19 -27.73 4.29
C SER A 17 0.61 -26.25 4.25
N ILE A 18 -0.35 -25.37 4.01
CA ILE A 18 -0.16 -23.92 4.09
C ILE A 18 -0.61 -23.45 5.46
N ASP A 19 0.31 -22.81 6.18
CA ASP A 19 -0.01 -22.17 7.45
C ASP A 19 -0.81 -20.89 7.22
N GLN A 20 -1.90 -20.71 7.97
CA GLN A 20 -2.62 -19.44 8.00
C GLN A 20 -1.80 -18.42 8.81
N VAL A 21 -1.40 -17.32 8.16
CA VAL A 21 -0.67 -16.23 8.82
C VAL A 21 -1.48 -14.94 8.75
N MET A 22 -1.60 -14.24 9.88
CA MET A 22 -2.40 -13.01 9.98
C MET A 22 -1.75 -11.81 9.28
N ALA A 23 -0.42 -11.81 9.16
CA ALA A 23 0.36 -10.80 8.47
C ALA A 23 1.47 -11.47 7.65
N TYR A 24 1.56 -11.14 6.37
CA TYR A 24 2.54 -11.67 5.44
C TYR A 24 3.36 -10.52 4.85
N LYS A 25 4.68 -10.60 4.96
CA LYS A 25 5.59 -9.60 4.40
C LYS A 25 6.02 -10.02 2.99
N TYR A 26 5.55 -9.30 1.97
CA TYR A 26 5.90 -9.52 0.57
C TYR A 26 6.56 -8.28 -0.03
N LEU A 27 7.82 -8.38 -0.49
CA LEU A 27 8.56 -7.26 -1.10
C LEU A 27 8.49 -5.97 -0.25
N ASP A 28 8.74 -6.09 1.06
CA ASP A 28 8.62 -5.01 2.05
C ASP A 28 7.22 -4.41 2.28
N HIS A 29 6.18 -5.05 1.74
CA HIS A 29 4.79 -4.74 2.03
C HIS A 29 4.23 -5.72 3.05
N GLU A 30 3.70 -5.20 4.15
CA GLU A 30 2.91 -6.00 5.10
C GLU A 30 1.48 -6.11 4.57
N ILE A 31 1.09 -7.33 4.21
CA ILE A 31 -0.27 -7.67 3.79
C ILE A 31 -0.92 -8.36 4.97
N ARG A 32 -2.03 -7.79 5.46
CA ARG A 32 -2.84 -8.41 6.52
C ARG A 32 -4.06 -9.07 5.92
N ILE A 33 -4.54 -10.14 6.55
CA ILE A 33 -5.79 -10.79 6.15
C ILE A 33 -6.95 -10.09 6.89
N GLY A 34 -7.96 -9.63 6.14
CA GLY A 34 -9.17 -9.03 6.70
C GLY A 34 -9.26 -7.50 6.55
N LYS A 35 -10.17 -6.89 7.33
CA LYS A 35 -10.54 -5.47 7.19
C LYS A 35 -9.39 -4.50 7.51
N ASP A 36 -8.50 -4.89 8.41
CA ASP A 36 -7.38 -4.07 8.86
C ASP A 36 -6.32 -3.84 7.77
N ASN A 37 -6.29 -4.68 6.73
CA ASN A 37 -5.41 -4.51 5.58
C ASN A 37 -5.65 -3.20 4.86
N GLN A 38 -6.91 -2.78 4.75
CA GLN A 38 -7.27 -1.52 4.08
C GLN A 38 -6.66 -0.34 4.84
N THR A 39 -6.76 -0.34 6.18
CA THR A 39 -6.22 0.72 7.02
C THR A 39 -4.70 0.78 6.94
N VAL A 40 -4.02 -0.37 6.98
CA VAL A 40 -2.56 -0.45 6.84
C VAL A 40 -2.11 0.07 5.46
N GLU A 41 -2.79 -0.34 4.39
CA GLU A 41 -2.45 0.09 3.03
C GLU A 41 -2.70 1.59 2.81
N ILE A 42 -3.79 2.14 3.35
CA ILE A 42 -4.07 3.58 3.32
C ILE A 42 -2.94 4.36 4.02
N LEU A 43 -2.55 3.96 5.22
CA LEU A 43 -1.48 4.61 5.96
C LEU A 43 -0.14 4.51 5.22
N ARG A 44 0.14 3.37 4.58
CA ARG A 44 1.35 3.17 3.77
C ARG A 44 1.38 4.15 2.58
N ARG A 45 0.29 4.25 1.81
CA ARG A 45 0.18 5.17 0.66
C ARG A 45 0.30 6.64 1.06
N ILE A 46 -0.29 7.04 2.20
CA ILE A 46 -0.13 8.40 2.74
C ILE A 46 1.35 8.69 3.01
N ARG A 47 2.06 7.77 3.67
CA ARG A 47 3.50 7.94 3.96
C ARG A 47 4.34 8.02 2.69
N LEU A 48 4.07 7.16 1.71
CA LEU A 48 4.79 7.17 0.43
C LEU A 48 4.52 8.45 -0.37
N THR A 49 3.27 8.90 -0.41
CA THR A 49 2.88 10.18 -1.03
C THR A 49 3.68 11.33 -0.41
N TRP A 50 3.77 11.40 0.92
CA TRP A 50 4.56 12.44 1.61
C TRP A 50 6.05 12.34 1.30
N ALA A 51 6.62 11.13 1.28
CA ALA A 51 8.02 10.92 0.94
C ALA A 51 8.34 11.34 -0.50
N ALA A 52 7.48 10.97 -1.46
CA ALA A 52 7.61 11.35 -2.87
C ALA A 52 7.49 12.87 -3.06
N PHE A 53 6.51 13.50 -2.42
CA PHE A 53 6.35 14.95 -2.43
C PHE A 53 7.59 15.66 -1.86
N GLY A 54 8.10 15.18 -0.71
CA GLY A 54 9.31 15.70 -0.08
C GLY A 54 10.56 15.55 -0.96
N LYS A 55 10.69 14.43 -1.68
CA LYS A 55 11.81 14.20 -2.62
C LYS A 55 11.79 15.19 -3.80
N LEU A 56 10.59 15.60 -4.24
CA LEU A 56 10.38 16.52 -5.36
C LEU A 56 10.22 17.99 -4.91
N ASN A 57 10.55 18.30 -3.65
CA ASN A 57 10.38 19.63 -3.07
C ASN A 57 11.08 20.74 -3.88
N HIS A 58 12.26 20.47 -4.44
CA HIS A 58 12.99 21.41 -5.29
C HIS A 58 12.23 21.77 -6.58
N ILE A 59 11.50 20.81 -7.16
CA ILE A 59 10.65 21.04 -8.34
C ILE A 59 9.44 21.89 -7.95
N PHE A 60 8.76 21.53 -6.86
CA PHE A 60 7.54 22.23 -6.46
C PHE A 60 7.81 23.65 -5.93
N LYS A 61 8.96 23.90 -5.29
CA LYS A 61 9.34 25.22 -4.78
C LYS A 61 10.04 26.12 -5.80
N SER A 62 10.63 25.58 -6.86
CA SER A 62 11.31 26.40 -7.88
C SER A 62 10.33 27.39 -8.53
N SER A 63 10.74 28.65 -8.66
CA SER A 63 10.02 29.69 -9.41
C SER A 63 10.08 29.48 -10.92
N ASP A 64 11.09 28.75 -11.40
CA ASP A 64 11.43 28.64 -12.81
C ASP A 64 10.55 27.59 -13.52
N ILE A 65 9.91 26.73 -12.74
CA ILE A 65 9.09 25.65 -13.27
C ILE A 65 7.63 26.11 -13.38
N PRO A 66 7.04 26.11 -14.59
CA PRO A 66 5.66 26.49 -14.78
C PRO A 66 4.70 25.51 -14.09
N ILE A 67 3.56 26.02 -13.63
CA ILE A 67 2.57 25.25 -12.86
C ILE A 67 2.02 24.02 -13.60
N CYS A 68 1.98 24.06 -14.95
CA CYS A 68 1.54 22.94 -15.76
C CYS A 68 2.49 21.72 -15.64
N LEU A 69 3.81 21.95 -15.56
CA LEU A 69 4.80 20.90 -15.38
C LEU A 69 4.81 20.38 -13.94
N LYS A 70 4.65 21.26 -12.95
CA LYS A 70 4.46 20.85 -11.55
C LYS A 70 3.25 19.93 -11.41
N ARG A 71 2.13 20.29 -12.03
CA ARG A 71 0.90 19.46 -12.01
C ARG A 71 1.10 18.10 -12.66
N LYS A 72 1.76 18.04 -13.83
CA LYS A 72 2.11 16.76 -14.47
C LYS A 72 3.00 15.90 -13.57
N SER A 73 4.04 16.50 -12.98
CA SER A 73 4.97 15.83 -12.08
C SER A 73 4.27 15.31 -10.82
N PHE A 74 3.35 16.08 -10.25
CA PHE A 74 2.54 15.65 -9.11
C PHE A 74 1.65 14.45 -9.47
N ASN A 75 0.91 14.53 -10.58
CA ASN A 75 0.02 13.45 -11.01
C ASN A 75 0.76 12.16 -11.36
N GLN A 76 1.98 12.27 -11.92
CA GLN A 76 2.78 11.10 -12.30
C GLN A 76 3.56 10.51 -11.13
N CYS A 77 4.18 11.35 -10.30
CA CYS A 77 5.16 10.88 -9.32
C CYS A 77 4.67 10.89 -7.88
N VAL A 78 3.55 11.55 -7.56
CA VAL A 78 3.02 11.69 -6.20
C VAL A 78 1.66 11.02 -6.06
N CYS A 79 0.74 11.20 -7.00
CA CYS A 79 -0.58 10.54 -6.97
C CYS A 79 -0.53 9.03 -7.24
N GLN A 80 0.57 8.52 -7.80
CA GLN A 80 0.75 7.09 -8.08
C GLN A 80 1.32 6.30 -6.89
N CYS A 81 1.64 6.97 -5.78
CA CYS A 81 2.31 6.39 -4.61
C CYS A 81 1.36 5.87 -3.53
#